data_AF-A0A537MCK6-F1
#
_entry.id   AF-A0A537MCK6-F1
#
_cell.length_a   1.000
_cell.length_b   1.000
_cell.length_c   1.000
_cell.angle_alpha   90.00
_cell.angle_beta   90.00
_cell.angle_gamma   90.00
#
_symmetry.space_group_name_H-M   'P 1'
#
loop_
_entity.id
_entity.type
_entity.pdbx_description
1 polymer ?
#
loop_
_entity_poly.entity_id
_entity_poly.type
_entity_poly.pdbx_seq_one_letter_code
_entity_poly.pdbx_strand_id
1 'polypeptide(L)'
;MAARGMLSVVRPASSDGAFETFVKILADGSVTAYNGHVDLGTGIRTALGQIVAEELDVSLARVVVVLGDTSQVPDQGATIASETIQVTAVPLRKAAAQARQYLIARAAERLELAAEELAIEDGLIRGRDNRSVSYGELIADQAIHLELADDVAVKTASNYTVVGQSVPRIDLPAKATGEPVYVHDVRVPGMLHGRVVRPPYAGVDAGAFVGTSLIAVDEASVRNIPGLVAVVRIGDFVGVVAEREENAVKAASQLQLSWKPTPTLPDLKDIEIALRAHPSTPRKLLDKGDVDAAIAAAAKPMPRTYVWPYQMHGSIGPSCAVAEYQSARIRVWSGTQNPHILRADLALLIERPETEIEVIRLEAAGCYGRNCADDVTADALLLSRAVGRPVRVQLTREQEH
;
A
#
# COMPACT_ATOMS: atom_id res chain seq x y z
N MET A 1 26.10 12.58 -14.69
CA MET A 1 26.82 11.72 -13.73
C MET A 1 25.92 11.58 -12.51
N ALA A 2 25.52 10.36 -12.13
CA ALA A 2 24.68 10.16 -10.94
C ALA A 2 25.45 10.62 -9.69
N ALA A 3 24.80 11.37 -8.80
CA ALA A 3 25.38 11.76 -7.52
C ALA A 3 25.88 10.49 -6.78
N ARG A 4 27.19 10.39 -6.57
CA ARG A 4 27.81 9.18 -5.97
C ARG A 4 27.67 9.14 -4.45
N GLY A 5 27.60 10.29 -3.78
CA GLY A 5 27.46 10.36 -2.33
C GLY A 5 26.00 10.30 -1.88
N MET A 6 25.76 9.60 -0.76
CA MET A 6 24.47 9.53 -0.09
C MET A 6 24.63 9.44 1.42
N LEU A 7 23.68 10.02 2.14
CA LEU A 7 23.41 9.75 3.55
C LEU A 7 22.07 9.01 3.65
N SER A 8 22.04 7.86 4.30
CA SER A 8 20.78 7.15 4.58
C SER A 8 20.65 6.83 6.06
N VAL A 9 19.44 6.99 6.59
CA VAL A 9 19.09 6.50 7.93
C VAL A 9 18.24 5.26 7.78
N VAL A 10 18.69 4.17 8.38
CA VAL A 10 18.18 2.81 8.16
C VAL A 10 17.96 2.06 9.46
N ARG A 11 17.18 0.99 9.44
CA ARG A 11 17.08 0.01 10.51
C ARG A 11 17.38 -1.39 9.95
N PRO A 12 18.03 -2.29 10.70
CA PRO A 12 18.11 -3.69 10.30
C PRO A 12 16.71 -4.26 10.08
N ALA A 13 16.47 -4.87 8.93
CA ALA A 13 15.21 -5.56 8.65
C ALA A 13 15.10 -6.82 9.52
N SER A 14 13.87 -7.25 9.79
CA SER A 14 13.58 -8.49 10.52
C SER A 14 13.96 -9.77 9.76
N SER A 15 14.28 -9.68 8.47
CA SER A 15 14.72 -10.79 7.61
C SER A 15 16.14 -10.57 7.10
N ASP A 16 16.86 -11.68 6.86
CA ASP A 16 18.33 -11.76 6.71
C ASP A 16 19.00 -10.62 5.91
N GLY A 17 19.77 -9.79 6.62
CA GLY A 17 20.80 -8.90 6.06
C GLY A 17 20.32 -7.66 5.31
N ALA A 18 19.01 -7.44 5.17
CA ALA A 18 18.45 -6.26 4.52
C ALA A 18 18.31 -5.08 5.50
N PHE A 19 18.28 -3.86 4.96
CA PHE A 19 18.05 -2.63 5.72
C PHE A 19 16.74 -1.97 5.26
N GLU A 20 15.93 -1.57 6.23
CA GLU A 20 14.77 -0.71 6.01
C GLU A 20 15.22 0.75 6.00
N THR A 21 15.04 1.45 4.88
CA THR A 21 15.43 2.86 4.76
C THR A 21 14.28 3.78 5.14
N PHE A 22 14.54 4.83 5.91
CA PHE A 22 13.52 5.84 6.27
C PHE A 22 13.75 7.17 5.54
N VAL A 23 15.00 7.64 5.51
CA VAL A 23 15.39 8.89 4.87
C VAL A 23 16.69 8.68 4.10
N LYS A 24 16.76 9.24 2.91
CA LYS A 24 17.95 9.30 2.06
C LYS A 24 18.17 10.73 1.59
N ILE A 25 19.40 11.23 1.71
CA ILE A 25 19.83 12.54 1.22
C ILE A 25 20.97 12.29 0.24
N LEU A 26 20.86 12.79 -0.99
CA LEU A 26 21.92 12.70 -1.99
C LEU A 26 22.85 13.90 -1.92
N ALA A 27 24.04 13.76 -2.50
CA ALA A 27 25.03 14.84 -2.57
C ALA A 27 24.57 16.08 -3.37
N ASP A 28 23.50 15.97 -4.17
CA ASP A 28 22.85 17.11 -4.83
C ASP A 28 21.83 17.85 -3.95
N GLY A 29 21.63 17.38 -2.70
CA GLY A 29 20.70 17.94 -1.73
C GLY A 29 19.25 17.46 -1.89
N SER A 30 18.97 16.52 -2.81
CA SER A 30 17.65 15.89 -2.90
C SER A 30 17.40 14.96 -1.71
N VAL A 31 16.16 14.97 -1.21
CA VAL A 31 15.73 14.16 -0.06
C VAL A 31 14.65 13.19 -0.49
N THR A 32 14.80 11.92 -0.15
CA THR A 32 13.76 10.90 -0.30
C THR A 32 13.39 10.32 1.06
N ALA A 33 12.11 10.36 1.38
CA ALA A 33 11.50 9.75 2.55
C ALA A 33 10.76 8.47 2.14
N TYR A 34 10.81 7.43 2.97
CA TYR A 34 10.21 6.14 2.68
C TYR A 34 9.27 5.75 3.82
N ASN A 35 8.05 5.32 3.47
CA ASN A 35 7.04 4.90 4.45
C ASN A 35 6.20 3.75 3.87
N GLY A 36 5.94 2.74 4.69
CA GLY A 36 5.22 1.53 4.31
C GLY A 36 3.72 1.76 4.09
N HIS A 37 3.15 2.79 4.72
CA HIS A 37 1.74 3.14 4.53
C HIS A 37 1.51 3.85 3.20
N VAL A 38 0.26 3.86 2.75
CA VAL A 38 -0.15 4.39 1.45
C VAL A 38 -1.13 5.55 1.59
N ASP A 39 -1.16 6.45 0.61
CA ASP A 39 -2.11 7.56 0.62
C ASP A 39 -3.45 7.12 0.01
N LEU A 40 -4.48 7.15 0.85
CA LEU A 40 -5.85 6.73 0.50
C LEU A 40 -6.76 7.93 0.22
N GLY A 41 -6.19 9.10 -0.02
CA GLY A 41 -6.91 10.37 -0.20
C GLY A 41 -6.83 11.31 1.00
N THR A 42 -6.17 10.90 2.09
CA THR A 42 -6.01 11.70 3.31
C THR A 42 -4.91 12.75 3.23
N GLY A 43 -4.02 12.66 2.22
CA GLY A 43 -2.94 13.62 2.01
C GLY A 43 -1.69 13.34 2.85
N ILE A 44 -1.55 12.10 3.34
CA ILE A 44 -0.39 11.69 4.13
C ILE A 44 0.94 11.86 3.37
N ARG A 45 0.96 11.77 2.03
CA ARG A 45 2.20 12.00 1.27
C ARG A 45 2.74 13.41 1.53
N THR A 46 1.85 14.39 1.55
CA THR A 46 2.19 15.79 1.84
C THR A 46 2.56 15.97 3.30
N ALA A 47 1.77 15.40 4.23
CA ALA A 47 2.03 15.53 5.66
C ALA A 47 3.37 14.89 6.09
N LEU A 48 3.69 13.68 5.60
CA LEU A 48 4.99 13.03 5.82
C LEU A 48 6.13 13.84 5.22
N GLY A 49 5.91 14.42 4.03
CA GLY A 49 6.84 15.37 3.41
C GLY A 49 7.11 16.59 4.30
N GLN A 50 6.06 17.19 4.88
CA GLN A 50 6.20 18.30 5.83
C GLN A 50 7.00 17.91 7.07
N ILE A 51 6.75 16.71 7.63
CA ILE A 51 7.49 16.20 8.81
C ILE A 51 8.99 16.09 8.51
N VAL A 52 9.35 15.53 7.36
CA VAL A 52 10.75 15.35 6.96
C VAL A 52 11.40 16.70 6.63
N ALA A 53 10.70 17.58 5.90
CA ALA A 53 11.16 18.93 5.59
C ALA A 53 11.41 19.75 6.85
N GLU A 54 10.47 19.71 7.81
CA GLU A 54 10.59 20.35 9.11
C GLU A 54 11.82 19.87 9.87
N GLU A 55 12.01 18.55 10.01
CA GLU A 55 13.16 18.03 10.73
C GLU A 55 14.48 18.16 9.96
N LEU A 56 14.49 18.43 8.67
CA LEU A 56 15.72 18.65 7.91
C LEU A 56 16.03 20.13 7.66
N ASP A 57 15.16 21.06 8.06
CA ASP A 57 15.29 22.49 7.72
C ASP A 57 15.48 22.70 6.20
N VAL A 58 14.67 21.99 5.41
CA VAL A 58 14.63 22.10 3.94
C VAL A 58 13.24 22.50 3.46
N SER A 59 13.18 23.09 2.27
CA SER A 59 11.93 23.29 1.57
C SER A 59 11.24 21.95 1.28
N LEU A 60 9.91 21.93 1.40
CA LEU A 60 9.09 20.78 1.03
C LEU A 60 9.34 20.32 -0.42
N ALA A 61 9.70 21.25 -1.31
CA ALA A 61 9.99 20.95 -2.71
C ALA A 61 11.23 20.04 -2.91
N ARG A 62 12.12 19.93 -1.90
CA ARG A 62 13.28 19.02 -1.93
C ARG A 62 12.95 17.60 -1.49
N VAL A 63 11.76 17.38 -0.92
CA VAL A 63 11.37 16.10 -0.33
C VAL A 63 10.45 15.33 -1.26
N VAL A 64 10.93 14.19 -1.73
CA VAL A 64 10.11 13.16 -2.39
C VAL A 64 9.75 12.11 -1.36
N VAL A 65 8.48 11.68 -1.34
CA VAL A 65 8.03 10.61 -0.43
C VAL A 65 7.64 9.39 -1.27
N VAL A 66 8.26 8.25 -1.01
CA VAL A 66 7.94 6.94 -1.58
C VAL A 66 7.05 6.18 -0.58
N LEU A 67 5.92 5.66 -1.08
CA LEU A 67 4.89 5.04 -0.25
C LEU A 67 4.58 3.63 -0.77
N GLY A 68 4.58 2.63 0.10
CA GLY A 68 4.04 1.31 -0.16
C GLY A 68 4.70 0.45 -1.25
N ASP A 69 5.82 0.89 -1.83
CA ASP A 69 6.63 0.02 -2.71
C ASP A 69 7.44 -0.93 -1.84
N THR A 70 6.97 -2.17 -1.77
CA THR A 70 7.51 -3.23 -0.88
C THR A 70 8.99 -3.56 -1.09
N SER A 71 9.61 -3.11 -2.18
CA SER A 71 11.05 -3.27 -2.43
C SER A 71 11.90 -2.10 -1.89
N GLN A 72 11.27 -0.97 -1.55
CA GLN A 72 11.96 0.27 -1.17
C GLN A 72 11.64 0.74 0.24
N VAL A 73 10.42 0.47 0.73
CA VAL A 73 9.91 1.04 1.99
C VAL A 73 9.97 0.03 3.13
N PRO A 74 10.06 0.50 4.40
CA PRO A 74 9.96 -0.35 5.58
C PRO A 74 8.62 -1.09 5.62
N ASP A 75 8.62 -2.31 6.18
CA ASP A 75 7.37 -2.98 6.51
C ASP A 75 6.81 -2.39 7.82
N GLN A 76 5.80 -1.55 7.67
CA GLN A 76 5.14 -0.87 8.79
C GLN A 76 3.72 -1.39 9.03
N GLY A 77 3.36 -2.52 8.41
CA GLY A 77 2.03 -3.11 8.50
C GLY A 77 0.97 -2.43 7.62
N ALA A 78 -0.28 -2.63 8.02
CA ALA A 78 -1.46 -2.18 7.27
C ALA A 78 -1.71 -0.67 7.43
N THR A 79 -2.15 0.00 6.36
CA THR A 79 -2.60 1.40 6.47
C THR A 79 -3.99 1.46 7.09
N ILE A 80 -4.09 1.45 8.42
CA ILE A 80 -5.37 1.42 9.15
C ILE A 80 -5.36 2.37 10.37
N ALA A 81 -6.54 2.53 11.00
CA ALA A 81 -6.72 3.19 12.30
C ALA A 81 -6.10 4.60 12.47
N SER A 82 -5.88 5.32 11.35
CA SER A 82 -5.17 6.60 11.34
C SER A 82 -3.74 6.54 11.91
N GLU A 83 -3.12 5.37 11.88
CA GLU A 83 -1.82 5.10 12.50
C GLU A 83 -0.66 5.73 11.74
N THR A 84 -0.83 6.16 10.48
CA THR A 84 0.27 6.72 9.68
C THR A 84 1.00 7.83 10.42
N ILE A 85 0.28 8.85 10.88
CA ILE A 85 0.89 9.99 11.58
C ILE A 85 1.23 9.65 13.04
N GLN A 86 0.41 8.84 13.71
CA GLN A 86 0.54 8.55 15.14
C GLN A 86 1.65 7.54 15.45
N VAL A 87 1.93 6.63 14.51
CA VAL A 87 2.82 5.48 14.70
C VAL A 87 3.95 5.52 13.68
N THR A 88 3.65 5.41 12.39
CA THR A 88 4.68 5.16 11.36
C THR A 88 5.52 6.40 11.01
N ALA A 89 4.97 7.60 11.23
CA ALA A 89 5.69 8.85 11.04
C ALA A 89 6.72 9.11 12.15
N VAL A 90 6.59 8.47 13.32
CA VAL A 90 7.51 8.65 14.45
C VAL A 90 8.95 8.23 14.09
N PRO A 91 9.22 7.00 13.61
CA PRO A 91 10.58 6.62 13.19
C PRO A 91 11.07 7.44 12.00
N LEU A 92 10.19 7.79 11.04
CA LEU A 92 10.54 8.65 9.91
C LEU A 92 11.03 10.03 10.38
N ARG A 93 10.31 10.63 11.33
CA ARG A 93 10.65 11.91 11.93
C ARG A 93 11.98 11.87 12.68
N LYS A 94 12.21 10.82 13.46
CA LYS A 94 13.50 10.59 14.15
C LYS A 94 14.64 10.43 13.16
N ALA A 95 14.43 9.69 12.07
CA ALA A 95 15.42 9.52 11.01
C ALA A 95 15.82 10.86 10.38
N ALA A 96 14.85 11.72 10.06
CA ALA A 96 15.11 13.05 9.54
C ALA A 96 15.90 13.92 10.55
N ALA A 97 15.50 13.91 11.83
CA ALA A 97 16.22 14.65 12.87
C ALA A 97 17.65 14.15 13.10
N GLN A 98 17.88 12.83 13.07
CA GLN A 98 19.20 12.22 13.22
C GLN A 98 20.12 12.58 12.05
N ALA A 99 19.59 12.55 10.82
CA ALA A 99 20.33 13.01 9.64
C ALA A 99 20.75 14.48 9.77
N ARG A 100 19.82 15.36 10.21
CA ARG A 100 20.13 16.78 10.49
C ARG A 100 21.24 16.92 11.53
N GLN A 101 21.14 16.24 12.67
CA GLN A 101 22.12 16.29 13.76
C GLN A 101 23.51 15.83 13.30
N TYR A 102 23.57 14.74 12.52
CA TYR A 102 24.82 14.25 11.95
C TYR A 102 25.45 15.28 11.00
N LEU A 103 24.65 15.92 10.15
CA LEU A 103 25.14 16.94 9.21
C LEU A 103 25.59 18.22 9.94
N ILE A 104 24.88 18.66 10.99
CA ILE A 104 25.32 19.77 11.85
C ILE A 104 26.67 19.47 12.49
N ALA A 105 26.86 18.28 13.07
CA ALA A 105 28.12 17.89 13.69
C ALA A 105 29.28 17.94 12.69
N ARG A 106 29.08 17.44 11.46
CA ARG A 106 30.10 17.51 10.41
C ARG A 106 30.36 18.94 9.91
N ALA A 107 29.34 19.78 9.87
CA ALA A 107 29.53 21.19 9.55
C ALA A 107 30.30 21.93 10.64
N ALA A 108 30.02 21.65 11.91
CA ALA A 108 30.74 22.21 13.05
C ALA A 108 32.24 21.87 12.97
N GLU A 109 32.58 20.61 12.68
CA GLU A 109 33.96 20.19 12.44
C GLU A 109 34.59 20.90 11.22
N ARG A 110 33.89 20.93 10.08
CA ARG A 110 34.42 21.49 8.83
C ARG A 110 34.58 23.02 8.87
N LEU A 111 33.71 23.70 9.60
CA LEU A 111 33.73 25.15 9.75
C LEU A 111 34.49 25.59 11.01
N GLU A 112 34.94 24.66 11.86
CA GLU A 112 35.60 24.98 13.14
C GLU A 112 34.73 25.93 13.99
N LEU A 113 33.43 25.64 14.10
CA LEU A 113 32.44 26.40 14.86
C LEU A 113 31.69 25.49 15.82
N ALA A 114 31.13 26.06 16.89
CA ALA A 114 30.23 25.31 17.78
C ALA A 114 28.89 25.02 17.07
N ALA A 115 28.29 23.85 17.33
CA ALA A 115 27.05 23.43 16.67
C ALA A 115 25.89 24.41 16.94
N GLU A 116 25.88 25.05 18.11
CA GLU A 116 24.89 26.04 18.55
C GLU A 116 25.00 27.38 17.81
N GLU A 117 26.13 27.61 17.11
CA GLU A 117 26.37 28.81 16.30
C GLU A 117 25.96 28.63 14.83
N LEU A 118 25.55 27.40 14.46
CA LEU A 118 25.12 27.05 13.12
C LEU A 118 23.60 27.15 12.99
N ALA A 119 23.16 27.74 11.89
CA ALA A 119 21.76 27.72 11.46
C ALA A 119 21.64 27.02 10.11
N ILE A 120 20.47 26.46 9.84
CA ILE A 120 20.18 25.80 8.56
C ILE A 120 19.14 26.63 7.82
N GLU A 121 19.42 26.93 6.56
CA GLU A 121 18.50 27.60 5.64
C GLU A 121 18.42 26.77 4.35
N ASP A 122 17.33 26.04 4.16
CA ASP A 122 17.09 25.17 3.00
C ASP A 122 18.25 24.19 2.70
N GLY A 123 18.75 23.52 3.74
CA GLY A 123 19.87 22.56 3.64
C GLY A 123 21.26 23.20 3.46
N LEU A 124 21.37 24.53 3.51
CA LEU A 124 22.64 25.25 3.65
C LEU A 124 22.90 25.52 5.14
N ILE A 125 23.98 24.96 5.68
CA ILE A 125 24.38 25.21 7.07
C ILE A 125 25.30 26.43 7.09
N ARG A 126 24.98 27.44 7.88
CA ARG A 126 25.67 28.74 7.93
C ARG A 126 26.04 29.13 9.36
N GLY A 127 27.28 29.56 9.54
CA GLY A 127 27.76 30.19 10.77
C GLY A 127 27.45 31.69 10.81
N ARG A 128 27.49 32.27 12.01
CA ARG A 128 27.29 33.73 12.21
C ARG A 128 28.33 34.60 11.50
N ASP A 129 29.48 34.02 11.17
CA ASP A 129 30.59 34.65 10.44
C ASP A 129 30.45 34.55 8.91
N ASN A 130 29.28 34.11 8.42
CA ASN A 130 28.95 33.91 7.01
C ASN A 130 29.66 32.75 6.31
N ARG A 131 30.46 31.94 7.00
CA ARG A 131 30.93 30.67 6.42
C ARG A 131 29.75 29.71 6.32
N SER A 132 29.72 28.92 5.24
CA SER A 132 28.64 27.97 5.01
C SER A 132 29.11 26.72 4.32
N VAL A 133 28.32 25.66 4.45
CA VAL A 133 28.47 24.39 3.77
C VAL A 133 27.10 23.74 3.61
N SER A 134 26.82 23.20 2.42
CA SER A 134 25.57 22.50 2.16
C SER A 134 25.60 21.05 2.64
N TYR A 135 24.42 20.45 2.84
CA TYR A 135 24.29 19.00 3.07
C TYR A 135 25.03 18.19 2.01
N GLY A 136 24.89 18.58 0.75
CA GLY A 136 25.54 17.93 -0.37
C GLY A 136 27.07 17.93 -0.29
N GLU A 137 27.66 19.06 0.09
CA GLU A 137 29.12 19.17 0.28
C GLU A 137 29.65 18.37 1.47
N LEU A 138 28.84 18.16 2.52
CA LEU A 138 29.19 17.34 3.68
C LEU A 138 29.14 15.85 3.36
N ILE A 139 28.23 15.45 2.47
CA ILE A 139 28.11 14.07 1.97
C ILE A 139 29.20 13.78 0.92
N ALA A 140 29.46 14.74 0.02
CA ALA A 140 30.42 14.65 -1.07
C ALA A 140 30.26 13.37 -1.90
N ASP A 141 31.25 12.48 -1.90
CA ASP A 141 31.26 11.19 -2.60
C ASP A 141 31.09 9.98 -1.65
N GLN A 142 30.77 10.23 -0.38
CA GLN A 142 30.68 9.19 0.64
C GLN A 142 29.33 8.48 0.64
N ALA A 143 29.34 7.18 0.91
CA ALA A 143 28.15 6.40 1.25
C ALA A 143 28.06 6.26 2.78
N ILE A 144 27.22 7.09 3.39
CA ILE A 144 27.05 7.18 4.84
C ILE A 144 25.75 6.48 5.22
N HIS A 145 25.86 5.47 6.09
CA HIS A 145 24.72 4.73 6.62
C HIS A 145 24.64 4.93 8.13
N LEU A 146 23.55 5.52 8.61
CA LEU A 146 23.26 5.68 10.02
C LEU A 146 22.20 4.67 10.42
N GLU A 147 22.45 3.90 11.47
CA GLU A 147 21.41 3.11 12.12
C GLU A 147 20.49 4.04 12.91
N LEU A 148 19.18 3.89 12.74
CA LEU A 148 18.16 4.71 13.38
C LEU A 148 18.20 4.51 14.89
N ALA A 149 18.57 5.56 15.62
CA ALA A 149 18.57 5.55 17.08
C ALA A 149 17.15 5.73 17.64
N ASP A 150 16.89 5.13 18.81
CA ASP A 150 15.58 5.22 19.46
C ASP A 150 15.37 6.55 20.21
N ASP A 151 16.44 7.19 20.67
CA ASP A 151 16.44 8.37 21.54
C ASP A 151 16.88 9.65 20.80
N VAL A 152 16.43 9.81 19.56
CA VAL A 152 16.71 11.03 18.77
C VAL A 152 15.83 12.20 19.24
N ALA A 153 16.47 13.28 19.66
CA ALA A 153 15.79 14.55 19.94
C ALA A 153 15.20 15.17 18.66
N VAL A 154 13.88 15.37 18.65
CA VAL A 154 13.13 15.98 17.54
C VAL A 154 12.71 17.41 17.90
N LYS A 155 12.34 18.23 16.90
CA LYS A 155 11.88 19.61 17.17
C LYS A 155 10.64 19.64 18.06
N THR A 156 10.43 20.69 18.84
CA THR A 156 9.14 20.89 19.52
C THR A 156 8.14 21.53 18.57
N ALA A 157 6.85 21.31 18.78
CA ALA A 157 5.80 21.91 17.95
C ALA A 157 5.85 23.45 17.93
N SER A 158 6.34 24.08 19.01
CA SER A 158 6.57 25.53 19.07
C SER A 158 7.60 26.05 18.08
N ASN A 159 8.47 25.18 17.59
CA ASN A 159 9.57 25.51 16.69
C ASN A 159 9.25 25.11 15.24
N TYR A 160 8.03 24.65 14.96
CA TYR A 160 7.63 24.27 13.62
C TYR A 160 7.43 25.49 12.74
N THR A 161 7.87 25.36 11.49
CA THR A 161 7.73 26.37 10.43
C THR A 161 7.05 25.83 9.19
N VAL A 162 7.11 24.51 8.98
CA VAL A 162 6.56 23.77 7.84
C VAL A 162 5.34 22.94 8.25
N VAL A 163 5.44 22.17 9.33
CA VAL A 163 4.34 21.32 9.82
C VAL A 163 3.20 22.19 10.37
N GLY A 164 1.97 21.85 9.99
CA GLY A 164 0.76 22.58 10.38
C GLY A 164 0.40 23.74 9.45
N GLN A 165 1.26 24.06 8.48
CA GLN A 165 0.95 25.04 7.44
C GLN A 165 0.03 24.45 6.37
N SER A 166 -0.90 25.27 5.87
CA SER A 166 -1.76 24.93 4.73
C SER A 166 -0.96 25.05 3.44
N VAL A 167 -0.48 23.92 2.93
CA VAL A 167 0.28 23.84 1.67
C VAL A 167 -0.51 23.08 0.60
N PRO A 168 -0.36 23.42 -0.68
CA PRO A 168 -0.93 22.63 -1.77
C PRO A 168 -0.45 21.17 -1.67
N ARG A 169 -1.39 20.23 -1.79
CA ARG A 169 -1.08 18.80 -1.78
C ARG A 169 -0.27 18.42 -3.03
N ILE A 170 0.82 17.69 -2.81
CA ILE A 170 1.76 17.27 -3.85
C ILE A 170 1.10 16.34 -4.88
N ASP A 171 0.11 15.56 -4.45
CA ASP A 171 -0.55 14.56 -5.31
C ASP A 171 -1.72 15.11 -6.14
N LEU A 172 -2.22 16.32 -5.85
CA LEU A 172 -3.41 16.86 -6.52
C LEU A 172 -3.20 17.29 -7.97
N PRO A 173 -2.11 17.98 -8.37
CA PRO A 173 -1.96 18.49 -9.73
C PRO A 173 -2.11 17.39 -10.80
N ALA A 174 -1.43 16.25 -10.61
CA ALA A 174 -1.50 15.12 -11.52
C ALA A 174 -2.92 14.53 -11.62
N LYS A 175 -3.63 14.40 -10.48
CA LYS A 175 -5.03 13.95 -10.43
C LYS A 175 -5.98 14.92 -11.13
N ALA A 176 -5.80 16.22 -10.90
CA ALA A 176 -6.67 17.27 -11.43
C ALA A 176 -6.51 17.46 -12.94
N THR A 177 -5.33 17.14 -13.48
CA THR A 177 -5.01 17.28 -14.92
C THR A 177 -5.16 15.98 -15.71
N GLY A 178 -5.49 14.86 -15.05
CA GLY A 178 -5.69 13.57 -15.70
C GLY A 178 -4.38 12.88 -16.11
N GLU A 179 -3.28 13.16 -15.43
CA GLU A 179 -2.05 12.41 -15.60
C GLU A 179 -2.22 10.93 -15.18
N PRO A 180 -1.47 9.99 -15.78
CA PRO A 180 -1.64 8.56 -15.56
C PRO A 180 -1.09 8.10 -14.21
N VAL A 181 -1.81 8.42 -13.13
CA VAL A 181 -1.40 8.12 -11.74
C VAL A 181 -2.14 6.94 -11.12
N TYR A 182 -3.23 6.49 -11.74
CA TYR A 182 -4.03 5.38 -11.24
C TYR A 182 -3.51 4.05 -11.79
N VAL A 183 -3.73 2.96 -11.03
CA VAL A 183 -3.39 1.61 -11.48
C VAL A 183 -4.05 1.24 -12.83
N HIS A 184 -5.20 1.84 -13.15
CA HIS A 184 -5.91 1.67 -14.43
C HIS A 184 -5.11 2.20 -15.63
N ASP A 185 -4.22 3.16 -15.41
CA ASP A 185 -3.43 3.83 -16.44
C ASP A 185 -2.14 3.09 -16.78
N VAL A 186 -1.76 2.08 -15.99
CA VAL A 186 -0.54 1.29 -16.20
C VAL A 186 -0.53 0.67 -17.59
N ARG A 187 0.57 0.88 -18.32
CA ARG A 187 0.86 0.23 -19.59
C ARG A 187 2.28 -0.32 -19.53
N VAL A 188 2.43 -1.61 -19.82
CA VAL A 188 3.74 -2.29 -19.88
C VAL A 188 3.91 -2.99 -21.23
N PRO A 189 5.14 -3.18 -21.74
CA PRO A 189 5.37 -3.86 -23.00
C PRO A 189 4.76 -5.27 -23.03
N GLY A 190 4.06 -5.60 -24.13
CA GLY A 190 3.48 -6.92 -24.31
C GLY A 190 2.28 -7.26 -23.42
N MET A 191 1.73 -6.28 -22.70
CA MET A 191 0.58 -6.44 -21.80
C MET A 191 -0.65 -7.02 -22.51
N LEU A 192 -1.27 -8.00 -21.85
CA LEU A 192 -2.54 -8.61 -22.21
C LEU A 192 -3.65 -8.17 -21.26
N HIS A 193 -4.90 -8.46 -21.62
CA HIS A 193 -6.07 -8.11 -20.83
C HIS A 193 -6.78 -9.37 -20.34
N GLY A 194 -6.97 -9.46 -19.03
CA GLY A 194 -7.65 -10.54 -18.35
C GLY A 194 -9.05 -10.16 -17.86
N ARG A 195 -9.93 -11.16 -17.83
CA ARG A 195 -11.21 -11.13 -17.12
C ARG A 195 -11.43 -12.45 -16.42
N VAL A 196 -11.91 -12.41 -15.18
CA VAL A 196 -12.27 -13.60 -14.41
C VAL A 196 -13.79 -13.79 -14.49
N VAL A 197 -14.22 -15.01 -14.81
CA VAL A 197 -15.63 -15.41 -14.71
C VAL A 197 -15.84 -15.95 -13.31
N ARG A 198 -16.53 -15.18 -12.48
CA ARG A 198 -16.78 -15.55 -11.08
C ARG A 198 -17.76 -16.73 -11.00
N PRO A 199 -17.62 -17.62 -10.00
CA PRO A 199 -18.63 -18.64 -9.74
C PRO A 199 -20.02 -18.02 -9.51
N PRO A 200 -21.12 -18.73 -9.80
CA PRO A 200 -22.49 -18.18 -9.77
C PRO A 200 -23.06 -18.04 -8.35
N TYR A 201 -22.20 -17.93 -7.33
CA TYR A 201 -22.60 -17.84 -5.94
C TYR A 201 -21.87 -16.70 -5.23
N ALA A 202 -22.65 -15.81 -4.61
CA ALA A 202 -22.15 -14.83 -3.66
C ALA A 202 -22.36 -15.38 -2.23
N GLY A 203 -21.41 -15.15 -1.34
CA GLY A 203 -21.53 -15.50 0.09
C GLY A 203 -21.15 -16.94 0.47
N VAL A 204 -20.56 -17.74 -0.44
CA VAL A 204 -19.88 -18.99 -0.09
C VAL A 204 -18.39 -18.82 -0.39
N ASP A 205 -17.62 -18.41 0.61
CA ASP A 205 -16.20 -18.04 0.49
C ASP A 205 -15.25 -18.98 1.26
N ALA A 206 -15.79 -19.97 1.98
CA ALA A 206 -15.00 -20.95 2.72
C ALA A 206 -15.63 -22.36 2.72
N GLY A 207 -14.82 -23.35 3.13
CA GLY A 207 -15.23 -24.74 3.31
C GLY A 207 -15.01 -25.63 2.08
N ALA A 208 -15.40 -26.90 2.19
CA ALA A 208 -15.05 -27.95 1.21
C ALA A 208 -15.69 -27.76 -0.19
N PHE A 209 -16.66 -26.86 -0.32
CA PHE A 209 -17.29 -26.56 -1.61
C PHE A 209 -16.42 -25.64 -2.47
N VAL A 210 -15.72 -24.69 -1.86
CA VAL A 210 -14.90 -23.68 -2.55
C VAL A 210 -13.68 -24.35 -3.18
N GLY A 211 -13.40 -24.02 -4.44
CA GLY A 211 -12.29 -24.57 -5.21
C GLY A 211 -12.60 -25.89 -5.92
N THR A 212 -13.81 -26.45 -5.72
CA THR A 212 -14.23 -27.73 -6.33
C THR A 212 -15.60 -27.67 -7.01
N SER A 213 -16.23 -26.51 -7.11
CA SER A 213 -17.57 -26.33 -7.68
C SER A 213 -17.62 -26.39 -9.20
N LEU A 214 -16.52 -26.07 -9.91
CA LEU A 214 -16.47 -26.06 -11.37
C LEU A 214 -16.52 -27.49 -11.94
N ILE A 215 -17.57 -27.79 -12.72
CA ILE A 215 -17.75 -29.08 -13.39
C ILE A 215 -17.04 -29.07 -14.74
N ALA A 216 -17.34 -28.09 -15.59
CA ALA A 216 -16.85 -28.05 -16.96
C ALA A 216 -16.70 -26.62 -17.49
N VAL A 217 -15.75 -26.47 -18.43
CA VAL A 217 -15.48 -25.27 -19.21
C VAL A 217 -15.58 -25.65 -20.68
N ASP A 218 -16.47 -24.99 -21.44
CA ASP A 218 -16.50 -25.15 -22.90
C ASP A 218 -15.71 -24.02 -23.57
N GLU A 219 -14.42 -24.24 -23.79
CA GLU A 219 -13.55 -23.28 -24.47
C GLU A 219 -13.95 -23.04 -25.94
N ALA A 220 -14.66 -23.97 -26.57
CA ALA A 220 -15.11 -23.80 -27.95
C ALA A 220 -16.14 -22.68 -28.08
N SER A 221 -16.86 -22.34 -26.99
CA SER A 221 -17.82 -21.24 -26.94
C SER A 221 -17.18 -19.86 -27.21
N VAL A 222 -15.88 -19.71 -26.97
CA VAL A 222 -15.15 -18.43 -27.12
C VAL A 222 -14.04 -18.45 -28.17
N ARG A 223 -13.75 -19.61 -28.78
CA ARG A 223 -12.63 -19.77 -29.73
C ARG A 223 -12.61 -18.80 -30.92
N ASN A 224 -13.77 -18.27 -31.29
CA ASN A 224 -13.92 -17.36 -32.43
C ASN A 224 -13.67 -15.89 -32.06
N ILE A 225 -13.34 -15.59 -30.80
CA ILE A 225 -13.04 -14.22 -30.36
C ILE A 225 -11.63 -13.84 -30.81
N PRO A 226 -11.47 -12.75 -31.59
CA PRO A 226 -10.16 -12.34 -32.09
C PRO A 226 -9.15 -12.06 -30.96
N GLY A 227 -7.91 -12.50 -31.14
CA GLY A 227 -6.84 -12.24 -30.17
C GLY A 227 -7.07 -12.88 -28.79
N LEU A 228 -7.94 -13.88 -28.69
CA LEU A 228 -8.02 -14.73 -27.51
C LEU A 228 -6.68 -15.50 -27.36
N VAL A 229 -6.06 -15.37 -26.19
CA VAL A 229 -4.76 -15.98 -25.88
C VAL A 229 -4.94 -17.27 -25.10
N ALA A 230 -5.76 -17.25 -24.05
CA ALA A 230 -5.97 -18.41 -23.19
C ALA A 230 -7.30 -18.35 -22.45
N VAL A 231 -7.85 -19.54 -22.16
CA VAL A 231 -8.77 -19.76 -21.04
C VAL A 231 -7.97 -20.49 -19.96
N VAL A 232 -7.97 -19.96 -18.75
CA VAL A 232 -7.17 -20.43 -17.61
C VAL A 232 -8.10 -21.01 -16.56
N ARG A 233 -7.82 -22.22 -16.08
CA ARG A 233 -8.58 -22.92 -15.04
C ARG A 233 -7.65 -23.35 -13.90
N ILE A 234 -7.98 -22.95 -12.67
CA ILE A 234 -7.30 -23.40 -11.44
C ILE A 234 -8.37 -23.67 -10.37
N GLY A 235 -8.78 -24.93 -10.20
CA GLY A 235 -9.94 -25.26 -9.37
C GLY A 235 -11.20 -24.56 -9.89
N ASP A 236 -11.76 -23.65 -9.08
CA ASP A 236 -12.91 -22.80 -9.43
C ASP A 236 -12.51 -21.46 -10.06
N PHE A 237 -11.24 -21.12 -10.08
CA PHE A 237 -10.78 -19.93 -10.78
C PHE A 237 -10.84 -20.16 -12.28
N VAL A 238 -11.66 -19.37 -12.98
CA VAL A 238 -11.73 -19.36 -14.45
C VAL A 238 -11.48 -17.96 -14.96
N GLY A 239 -10.45 -17.77 -15.76
CA GLY A 239 -10.19 -16.50 -16.42
C GLY A 239 -9.93 -16.65 -17.90
N VAL A 240 -10.18 -15.57 -18.64
CA VAL A 240 -9.87 -15.44 -20.06
C VAL A 240 -8.83 -14.36 -20.23
N VAL A 241 -7.91 -14.55 -21.17
CA VAL A 241 -6.86 -13.60 -21.51
C VAL A 241 -6.93 -13.30 -23.00
N ALA A 242 -6.91 -12.03 -23.38
CA ALA A 242 -6.90 -11.59 -24.77
C ALA A 242 -5.94 -10.42 -24.99
N GLU A 243 -5.59 -10.17 -26.25
CA GLU A 243 -4.74 -9.03 -26.66
C GLU A 243 -5.42 -7.67 -26.47
N ARG A 244 -6.76 -7.64 -26.50
CA ARG A 244 -7.57 -6.42 -26.37
C ARG A 244 -8.58 -6.58 -25.25
N GLU A 245 -8.82 -5.49 -24.52
CA GLU A 245 -9.70 -5.50 -23.34
C GLU A 245 -11.15 -5.90 -23.70
N GLU A 246 -11.70 -5.31 -24.75
CA GLU A 246 -13.07 -5.59 -25.20
C GLU A 246 -13.27 -7.06 -25.61
N ASN A 247 -12.20 -7.73 -26.08
CA ASN A 247 -12.24 -9.14 -26.43
C ASN A 247 -12.19 -10.03 -25.18
N ALA A 248 -11.40 -9.66 -24.16
CA ALA A 248 -11.42 -10.34 -22.87
C ALA A 248 -12.80 -10.20 -22.19
N VAL A 249 -13.40 -9.01 -22.24
CA VAL A 249 -14.78 -8.77 -21.76
C VAL A 249 -15.78 -9.67 -22.49
N LYS A 250 -15.74 -9.67 -23.82
CA LYS A 250 -16.63 -10.49 -24.64
C LYS A 250 -16.45 -11.98 -24.35
N ALA A 251 -15.21 -12.45 -24.21
CA ALA A 251 -14.92 -13.84 -23.90
C ALA A 251 -15.47 -14.24 -22.53
N ALA A 252 -15.25 -13.43 -21.51
CA ALA A 252 -15.77 -13.69 -20.16
C ALA A 252 -17.31 -13.78 -20.16
N SER A 253 -18.00 -12.94 -20.93
CA SER A 253 -19.47 -12.97 -21.02
C SER A 253 -20.03 -14.15 -21.84
N GLN A 254 -19.25 -14.73 -22.74
CA GLN A 254 -19.71 -15.79 -23.65
C GLN A 254 -19.26 -17.18 -23.24
N LEU A 255 -18.22 -17.28 -22.39
CA LEU A 255 -17.67 -18.55 -21.94
C LEU A 255 -18.73 -19.38 -21.22
N GLN A 256 -19.02 -20.55 -21.78
CA GLN A 256 -19.98 -21.47 -21.20
C GLN A 256 -19.33 -22.32 -20.11
N LEU A 257 -19.89 -22.23 -18.90
CA LEU A 257 -19.41 -22.91 -17.71
C LEU A 257 -20.54 -23.72 -17.07
N SER A 258 -20.19 -24.88 -16.51
CA SER A 258 -21.09 -25.69 -15.70
C SER A 258 -20.55 -25.77 -14.28
N TRP A 259 -21.39 -25.46 -13.30
CA TRP A 259 -21.04 -25.43 -11.87
C TRP A 259 -21.92 -26.40 -11.09
N LYS A 260 -21.42 -26.90 -9.96
CA LYS A 260 -22.24 -27.63 -8.98
C LYS A 260 -23.34 -26.72 -8.45
N PRO A 261 -24.50 -27.27 -8.02
CA PRO A 261 -25.52 -26.51 -7.33
C PRO A 261 -24.94 -25.81 -6.09
N THR A 262 -25.20 -24.52 -5.96
CA THR A 262 -24.75 -23.71 -4.83
C THR A 262 -25.39 -24.22 -3.52
N PRO A 263 -24.62 -24.32 -2.41
CA PRO A 263 -25.18 -24.55 -1.10
C PRO A 263 -26.26 -23.53 -0.73
N THR A 264 -27.21 -23.92 0.12
CA THR A 264 -28.25 -23.00 0.61
C THR A 264 -27.61 -21.84 1.36
N LEU A 265 -27.88 -20.61 0.90
CA LEU A 265 -27.45 -19.39 1.56
C LEU A 265 -28.43 -19.00 2.69
N PRO A 266 -27.96 -18.29 3.75
CA PRO A 266 -28.84 -17.70 4.75
C PRO A 266 -29.90 -16.78 4.11
N ASP A 267 -31.12 -16.79 4.64
CA ASP A 267 -32.17 -15.85 4.22
C ASP A 267 -31.86 -14.45 4.79
N LEU A 268 -31.62 -13.49 3.90
CA LEU A 268 -31.30 -12.11 4.26
C LEU A 268 -32.53 -11.19 4.37
N LYS A 269 -33.76 -11.70 4.24
CA LYS A 269 -34.98 -10.91 4.46
C LYS A 269 -35.09 -10.34 5.87
N ASP A 270 -34.57 -11.07 6.85
CA ASP A 270 -34.39 -10.61 8.22
C ASP A 270 -32.89 -10.62 8.58
N ILE A 271 -32.25 -9.48 8.37
CA ILE A 271 -30.80 -9.35 8.54
C ILE A 271 -30.36 -9.52 9.99
N GLU A 272 -31.21 -9.20 10.98
CA GLU A 272 -30.87 -9.40 12.39
C GLU A 272 -30.76 -10.90 12.69
N ILE A 273 -31.77 -11.67 12.29
CA ILE A 273 -31.79 -13.11 12.51
C ILE A 273 -30.62 -13.77 11.76
N ALA A 274 -30.40 -13.38 10.50
CA ALA A 274 -29.30 -13.90 9.70
C ALA A 274 -27.94 -13.65 10.37
N LEU A 275 -27.65 -12.40 10.79
CA LEU A 275 -26.40 -12.03 11.45
C LEU A 275 -26.20 -12.77 12.77
N ARG A 276 -27.25 -12.96 13.57
CA ARG A 276 -27.16 -13.69 14.85
C ARG A 276 -26.98 -15.19 14.67
N ALA A 277 -27.49 -15.75 13.57
CA ALA A 277 -27.35 -17.17 13.26
C ALA A 277 -25.97 -17.53 12.71
N HIS A 278 -25.18 -16.53 12.26
CA HIS A 278 -23.82 -16.79 11.79
C HIS A 278 -22.97 -17.45 12.89
N PRO A 279 -22.25 -18.54 12.58
CA PRO A 279 -21.29 -19.12 13.49
C PRO A 279 -20.30 -18.05 13.96
N SER A 280 -20.21 -17.86 15.27
CA SER A 280 -19.31 -16.88 15.88
C SER A 280 -18.66 -17.47 17.13
N THR A 281 -17.45 -17.01 17.42
CA THR A 281 -16.75 -17.33 18.65
C THR A 281 -16.65 -16.06 19.48
N PRO A 282 -17.32 -15.97 20.64
CA PRO A 282 -17.21 -14.79 21.50
C PRO A 282 -15.76 -14.57 21.93
N ARG A 283 -15.25 -13.35 21.74
CA ARG A 283 -13.92 -12.94 22.21
C ARG A 283 -14.06 -11.93 23.34
N LYS A 284 -13.58 -12.27 24.53
CA LYS A 284 -13.52 -11.32 25.65
C LYS A 284 -12.40 -10.31 25.37
N LEU A 285 -12.77 -9.04 25.13
CA LEU A 285 -11.81 -7.97 24.82
C LEU A 285 -11.12 -7.41 26.08
N LEU A 286 -11.89 -7.27 27.16
CA LEU A 286 -11.42 -6.76 28.44
C LEU A 286 -12.30 -7.37 29.54
N ASP A 287 -11.67 -7.74 30.65
CA ASP A 287 -12.35 -8.20 31.87
C ASP A 287 -11.77 -7.42 33.05
N LYS A 288 -12.52 -6.48 33.62
CA LYS A 288 -12.00 -5.60 34.67
C LYS A 288 -13.09 -5.26 35.69
N GLY A 289 -12.85 -5.66 36.93
CA GLY A 289 -13.77 -5.44 38.05
C GLY A 289 -14.93 -6.45 38.07
N ASP A 290 -15.92 -6.18 38.91
CA ASP A 290 -17.17 -6.96 38.96
C ASP A 290 -18.23 -6.29 38.09
N VAL A 291 -18.25 -6.69 36.81
CA VAL A 291 -19.15 -6.11 35.79
C VAL A 291 -20.61 -6.41 36.14
N ASP A 292 -20.91 -7.61 36.63
CA ASP A 292 -22.28 -8.04 36.94
C ASP A 292 -22.85 -7.24 38.13
N ALA A 293 -22.07 -7.04 39.20
CA ALA A 293 -22.48 -6.20 40.31
C ALA A 293 -22.68 -4.74 39.89
N ALA A 294 -21.80 -4.21 39.04
CA ALA A 294 -21.91 -2.84 38.54
C ALA A 294 -23.18 -2.64 37.69
N ILE A 295 -23.52 -3.61 36.81
CA ILE A 295 -24.76 -3.59 36.03
C ILE A 295 -25.98 -3.69 36.95
N ALA A 296 -25.97 -4.59 37.94
CA ALA A 296 -27.08 -4.77 38.87
C ALA A 296 -27.33 -3.54 39.76
N ALA A 297 -26.26 -2.82 40.15
CA ALA A 297 -26.33 -1.61 40.96
C ALA A 297 -26.64 -0.34 40.14
N ALA A 298 -26.76 -0.43 38.81
CA ALA A 298 -26.98 0.72 37.96
C ALA A 298 -28.33 1.38 38.27
N ALA A 299 -28.32 2.65 38.72
CA ALA A 299 -29.53 3.39 39.04
C ALA A 299 -30.49 3.57 37.85
N LYS A 300 -29.97 3.49 36.61
CA LYS A 300 -30.74 3.58 35.36
C LYS A 300 -30.18 2.59 34.33
N PRO A 301 -30.68 1.34 34.30
CA PRO A 301 -30.27 0.37 33.28
C PRO A 301 -30.76 0.79 31.89
N MET A 302 -29.91 0.62 30.87
CA MET A 302 -30.22 0.95 29.47
C MET A 302 -29.88 -0.22 28.54
N PRO A 303 -30.64 -1.34 28.59
CA PRO A 303 -30.43 -2.43 27.64
C PRO A 303 -30.73 -1.95 26.22
N ARG A 304 -29.83 -2.22 25.27
CA ARG A 304 -29.97 -1.83 23.87
C ARG A 304 -29.50 -2.96 22.97
N THR A 305 -30.22 -3.13 21.87
CA THR A 305 -29.82 -3.99 20.75
C THR A 305 -29.52 -3.10 19.57
N TYR A 306 -28.42 -3.38 18.89
CA TYR A 306 -28.04 -2.69 17.67
C TYR A 306 -27.77 -3.75 16.60
N VAL A 307 -28.12 -3.42 15.36
CA VAL A 307 -27.84 -4.23 14.19
C VAL A 307 -26.95 -3.40 13.28
N TRP A 308 -25.80 -3.96 12.91
CA TRP A 308 -24.91 -3.36 11.93
C TRP A 308 -24.96 -4.23 10.66
N PRO A 309 -25.71 -3.81 9.61
CA PRO A 309 -25.82 -4.58 8.39
C PRO A 309 -24.51 -4.55 7.61
N TYR A 310 -24.34 -5.49 6.67
CA TYR A 310 -23.28 -5.43 5.68
C TYR A 310 -23.38 -4.14 4.88
N GLN A 311 -22.27 -3.40 4.79
CA GLN A 311 -22.18 -2.18 4.01
C GLN A 311 -21.13 -2.37 2.92
N MET A 312 -21.47 -1.91 1.73
CA MET A 312 -20.56 -1.87 0.61
C MET A 312 -19.71 -0.60 0.70
N HIS A 313 -18.41 -0.72 0.45
CA HIS A 313 -17.46 0.39 0.44
C HIS A 313 -17.83 1.49 -0.58
N GLY A 314 -18.46 1.10 -1.70
CA GLY A 314 -19.04 2.06 -2.65
C GLY A 314 -17.99 2.84 -3.46
N SER A 315 -16.85 2.22 -3.79
CA SER A 315 -15.78 2.83 -4.60
C SER A 315 -16.28 3.41 -5.92
N ILE A 316 -15.75 4.56 -6.33
CA ILE A 316 -16.18 5.28 -7.55
C ILE A 316 -15.84 4.47 -8.81
N GLY A 317 -14.71 3.76 -8.80
CA GLY A 317 -14.30 2.88 -9.88
C GLY A 317 -14.06 1.45 -9.39
N PRO A 318 -14.16 0.45 -10.27
CA PRO A 318 -13.84 -0.93 -9.93
C PRO A 318 -12.33 -1.11 -9.76
N SER A 319 -11.95 -2.09 -8.96
CA SER A 319 -10.56 -2.46 -8.71
C SER A 319 -9.87 -2.95 -9.98
N CYS A 320 -8.58 -2.63 -10.10
CA CYS A 320 -7.74 -3.00 -11.23
C CYS A 320 -6.34 -3.33 -10.72
N ALA A 321 -5.66 -4.27 -11.38
CA ALA A 321 -4.26 -4.58 -11.14
C ALA A 321 -3.58 -5.00 -12.44
N VAL A 322 -2.27 -4.87 -12.46
CA VAL A 322 -1.41 -5.44 -13.50
C VAL A 322 -0.40 -6.35 -12.82
N ALA A 323 -0.20 -7.55 -13.33
CA ALA A 323 0.85 -8.43 -12.84
C ALA A 323 1.77 -8.82 -13.99
N GLU A 324 3.05 -8.93 -13.69
CA GLU A 324 4.08 -9.49 -14.53
C GLU A 324 4.78 -10.61 -13.77
N TYR A 325 4.45 -11.85 -14.13
CA TYR A 325 5.10 -13.03 -13.61
C TYR A 325 6.28 -13.41 -14.50
N GLN A 326 7.49 -13.38 -13.94
CA GLN A 326 8.69 -13.97 -14.55
C GLN A 326 9.39 -14.86 -13.51
N SER A 327 10.08 -15.91 -13.95
CA SER A 327 10.70 -16.88 -13.04
C SER A 327 11.77 -16.28 -12.11
N ALA A 328 12.38 -15.17 -12.50
CA ALA A 328 13.41 -14.49 -11.72
C ALA A 328 12.88 -13.36 -10.83
N ARG A 329 11.72 -12.77 -11.18
CA ARG A 329 11.12 -11.64 -10.46
C ARG A 329 9.65 -11.52 -10.81
N ILE A 330 8.85 -11.22 -9.80
CA ILE A 330 7.41 -11.01 -9.94
C ILE A 330 7.12 -9.56 -9.57
N ARG A 331 6.45 -8.83 -10.46
CA ARG A 331 6.04 -7.45 -10.22
C ARG A 331 4.53 -7.33 -10.33
N VAL A 332 3.92 -6.68 -9.37
CA VAL A 332 2.48 -6.38 -9.40
C VAL A 332 2.24 -4.89 -9.15
N TRP A 333 1.48 -4.26 -10.02
CA TRP A 333 0.96 -2.91 -9.84
C TRP A 333 -0.43 -3.01 -9.25
N SER A 334 -0.59 -2.50 -8.04
CA SER A 334 -1.82 -2.67 -7.26
C SER A 334 -2.28 -1.37 -6.64
N GLY A 335 -3.60 -1.23 -6.53
CA GLY A 335 -4.27 -0.18 -5.76
C GLY A 335 -4.42 -0.50 -4.27
N THR A 336 -3.79 -1.57 -3.78
CA THR A 336 -3.92 -2.08 -2.42
C THR A 336 -3.69 -1.04 -1.33
N GLN A 337 -4.42 -1.20 -0.23
CA GLN A 337 -4.23 -0.47 1.02
C GLN A 337 -3.08 -1.07 1.88
N ASN A 338 -2.74 -2.35 1.65
CA ASN A 338 -1.84 -3.13 2.50
C ASN A 338 -0.74 -3.83 1.68
N PRO A 339 0.22 -3.10 1.09
CA PRO A 339 1.17 -3.67 0.13
C PRO A 339 2.00 -4.85 0.67
N HIS A 340 2.52 -4.75 1.91
CA HIS A 340 3.34 -5.81 2.51
C HIS A 340 2.52 -7.06 2.85
N ILE A 341 1.31 -6.89 3.38
CA ILE A 341 0.40 -8.02 3.64
C ILE A 341 0.00 -8.70 2.31
N LEU A 342 -0.35 -7.91 1.30
CA LEU A 342 -0.64 -8.44 -0.04
C LEU A 342 0.57 -9.21 -0.59
N ARG A 343 1.81 -8.73 -0.40
CA ARG A 343 3.01 -9.47 -0.82
C ARG A 343 3.08 -10.85 -0.18
N ALA A 344 2.83 -10.95 1.13
CA ALA A 344 2.80 -12.23 1.85
C ALA A 344 1.68 -13.15 1.36
N ASP A 345 0.48 -12.62 1.12
CA ASP A 345 -0.67 -13.37 0.59
C ASP A 345 -0.40 -13.88 -0.83
N LEU A 346 0.20 -13.05 -1.69
CA LEU A 346 0.58 -13.45 -3.06
C LEU A 346 1.69 -14.51 -3.03
N ALA A 347 2.68 -14.38 -2.14
CA ALA A 347 3.75 -15.37 -1.95
C ALA A 347 3.18 -16.75 -1.57
N LEU A 348 2.23 -16.77 -0.63
CA LEU A 348 1.51 -17.97 -0.24
C LEU A 348 0.72 -18.54 -1.43
N LEU A 349 -0.04 -17.70 -2.14
CA LEU A 349 -0.89 -18.11 -3.26
C LEU A 349 -0.12 -18.84 -4.38
N ILE A 350 1.10 -18.39 -4.68
CA ILE A 350 1.91 -18.94 -5.77
C ILE A 350 3.00 -19.91 -5.29
N GLU A 351 3.13 -20.11 -3.98
CA GLU A 351 4.15 -20.92 -3.33
C GLU A 351 5.59 -20.46 -3.66
N ARG A 352 5.85 -19.16 -3.51
CA ARG A 352 7.17 -18.55 -3.77
C ARG A 352 7.62 -17.68 -2.58
N PRO A 353 8.93 -17.44 -2.41
CA PRO A 353 9.42 -16.50 -1.39
C PRO A 353 8.90 -15.07 -1.63
N GLU A 354 8.55 -14.37 -0.55
CA GLU A 354 8.16 -12.94 -0.61
C GLU A 354 9.23 -12.06 -1.27
N THR A 355 10.50 -12.38 -1.09
CA THR A 355 11.64 -11.62 -1.62
C THR A 355 11.70 -11.57 -3.14
N GLU A 356 10.94 -12.41 -3.83
CA GLU A 356 10.82 -12.42 -5.29
C GLU A 356 9.67 -11.56 -5.82
N ILE A 357 8.79 -11.07 -4.92
CA ILE A 357 7.58 -10.33 -5.26
C ILE A 357 7.76 -8.87 -4.88
N GLU A 358 7.62 -7.99 -5.87
CA GLU A 358 7.52 -6.55 -5.68
C GLU A 358 6.08 -6.12 -5.92
N VAL A 359 5.45 -5.57 -4.87
CA VAL A 359 4.19 -4.83 -4.98
C VAL A 359 4.52 -3.35 -5.15
N ILE A 360 4.19 -2.82 -6.33
CA ILE A 360 4.28 -1.40 -6.68
C ILE A 360 2.90 -0.79 -6.45
N ARG A 361 2.77 0.02 -5.39
CA ARG A 361 1.53 0.71 -5.08
C ARG A 361 1.30 1.88 -6.06
N LEU A 362 0.13 1.91 -6.72
CA LEU A 362 -0.39 3.09 -7.44
C LEU A 362 -1.74 3.60 -6.90
N GLU A 363 -2.14 4.83 -7.26
CA GLU A 363 -3.43 5.37 -6.85
C GLU A 363 -4.59 4.46 -7.30
N ALA A 364 -5.62 4.37 -6.45
CA ALA A 364 -6.79 3.52 -6.66
C ALA A 364 -8.07 4.33 -6.63
N ALA A 365 -9.16 3.77 -7.16
CA ALA A 365 -10.46 4.44 -7.26
C ALA A 365 -11.28 4.43 -5.94
N GLY A 366 -10.59 4.48 -4.80
CA GLY A 366 -11.15 4.35 -3.45
C GLY A 366 -10.60 3.14 -2.70
N CYS A 367 -10.90 3.04 -1.40
CA CYS A 367 -10.64 1.85 -0.57
C CYS A 367 -11.66 1.75 0.57
N TYR A 368 -11.86 2.84 1.32
CA TYR A 368 -12.78 3.01 2.45
C TYR A 368 -12.67 1.93 3.54
N GLY A 369 -11.50 1.27 3.66
CA GLY A 369 -11.30 0.11 4.52
C GLY A 369 -10.68 -1.05 3.76
N ARG A 370 -11.46 -1.78 2.97
CA ARG A 370 -10.96 -2.85 2.09
C ARG A 370 -11.82 -2.97 0.84
N ASN A 371 -11.27 -2.62 -0.32
CA ASN A 371 -11.90 -2.94 -1.61
C ASN A 371 -11.31 -4.23 -2.19
N CYS A 372 -11.72 -4.59 -3.41
CA CYS A 372 -11.25 -5.80 -4.09
C CYS A 372 -9.87 -5.65 -4.76
N ALA A 373 -9.05 -4.67 -4.36
CA ALA A 373 -7.74 -4.43 -4.95
C ALA A 373 -6.80 -5.62 -4.76
N ASP A 374 -6.86 -6.28 -3.60
CA ASP A 374 -6.03 -7.45 -3.28
C ASP A 374 -6.47 -8.65 -4.13
N ASP A 375 -7.78 -8.88 -4.24
CA ASP A 375 -8.38 -9.98 -4.99
C ASP A 375 -8.07 -9.87 -6.50
N VAL A 376 -8.24 -8.68 -7.09
CA VAL A 376 -7.92 -8.46 -8.50
C VAL A 376 -6.41 -8.53 -8.78
N THR A 377 -5.57 -8.25 -7.78
CA THR A 377 -4.11 -8.44 -7.89
C THR A 377 -3.77 -9.92 -7.95
N ALA A 378 -4.40 -10.75 -7.10
CA ALA A 378 -4.27 -12.20 -7.18
C ALA A 378 -4.76 -12.74 -8.53
N ASP A 379 -5.91 -12.27 -9.03
CA ASP A 379 -6.42 -12.64 -10.36
C ASP A 379 -5.40 -12.33 -11.47
N ALA A 380 -4.85 -11.10 -11.48
CA ALA A 380 -3.87 -10.69 -12.47
C ALA A 380 -2.60 -11.54 -12.40
N LEU A 381 -2.13 -11.86 -11.19
CA LEU A 381 -0.94 -12.68 -10.97
C LEU A 381 -1.13 -14.11 -11.49
N LEU A 382 -2.26 -14.75 -11.18
CA LEU A 382 -2.57 -16.10 -11.64
C LEU A 382 -2.66 -16.16 -13.17
N LEU A 383 -3.31 -15.17 -13.81
CA LEU A 383 -3.40 -15.11 -15.26
C LEU A 383 -2.04 -14.82 -15.90
N SER A 384 -1.25 -13.89 -15.35
CA SER A 384 0.09 -13.58 -15.83
C SER A 384 1.01 -14.80 -15.76
N ARG A 385 0.96 -15.54 -14.64
CA ARG A 385 1.69 -16.81 -14.47
C ARG A 385 1.30 -17.84 -15.52
N ALA A 386 0.01 -17.97 -15.81
CA ALA A 386 -0.48 -18.95 -16.77
C ALA A 386 -0.02 -18.68 -18.22
N VAL A 387 0.11 -17.40 -18.60
CA VAL A 387 0.46 -17.01 -19.99
C VAL A 387 1.91 -16.55 -20.16
N GLY A 388 2.67 -16.39 -19.07
CA GLY A 388 4.07 -15.93 -19.10
C GLY A 388 4.26 -14.52 -19.64
N ARG A 389 3.23 -13.67 -19.57
CA ARG A 389 3.22 -12.28 -20.06
C ARG A 389 2.52 -11.37 -19.05
N PRO A 390 2.78 -10.05 -19.06
CA PRO A 390 2.05 -9.15 -18.19
C PRO A 390 0.54 -9.18 -18.50
N VAL A 391 -0.30 -9.25 -17.47
CA VAL A 391 -1.77 -9.27 -17.60
C VAL A 391 -2.37 -8.18 -16.74
N ARG A 392 -3.20 -7.33 -17.34
CA ARG A 392 -4.06 -6.36 -16.65
C ARG A 392 -5.44 -6.96 -16.43
N VAL A 393 -5.91 -6.95 -15.19
CA VAL A 393 -7.28 -7.34 -14.82
C VAL A 393 -7.98 -6.14 -14.21
N GLN A 394 -9.20 -5.89 -14.65
CA GLN A 394 -10.10 -4.90 -14.06
C GLN A 394 -11.44 -5.60 -13.80
N LEU A 395 -11.97 -5.42 -12.59
CA LEU A 395 -13.28 -5.94 -12.22
C LEU A 395 -14.39 -5.18 -12.95
N THR A 396 -15.52 -5.85 -13.16
CA THR A 396 -16.76 -5.13 -13.49
C THR A 396 -17.31 -4.46 -12.23
N ARG A 397 -18.25 -3.52 -12.41
CA ARG A 397 -18.99 -2.92 -11.29
C ARG A 397 -19.71 -3.98 -10.45
N GLU A 398 -20.28 -4.99 -11.10
CA GLU A 398 -20.95 -6.11 -10.43
C GLU A 398 -19.97 -6.99 -9.64
N GLN A 399 -18.74 -7.17 -10.11
CA GLN A 399 -17.72 -7.94 -9.40
C GLN A 399 -17.05 -7.20 -8.24
N GLU A 400 -17.09 -5.86 -8.26
CA GLU A 400 -16.64 -5.01 -7.15
C GLU A 400 -17.65 -4.99 -5.99
N HIS A 401 -18.91 -5.34 -6.29
CA HIS A 401 -20.04 -5.34 -5.36
C HIS A 401 -20.24 -6.73 -4.75
#